data_AF-A0A211ZM63-F1
#
_entry.id   AF-A0A211ZM63-F1
#
_cell.length_a   1.000
_cell.length_b   1.000
_cell.length_c   1.000
_cell.angle_alpha   90.00
_cell.angle_beta   90.00
_cell.angle_gamma   90.00
#
_symmetry.space_group_name_H-M   'P 1'
#
loop_
_entity.id
_entity.type
_entity.pdbx_description
1 polymer ?
#
loop_
_entity_poly.entity_id
_entity_poly.type
_entity_poly.pdbx_seq_one_letter_code
_entity_poly.pdbx_strand_id
1 'polypeptide(L)'
;MVVGMAKLRSSLALVLALSGCAGLAPPPSATPDPALAEKVRSLMGTEERDCSARVAGALAGQHVTAAGISRIDLTPVPPADPNDYFLGQRQAWVRQSGQPGAIVVQYDRRTCRIATVYARNGATLPAA
;
A
#
# COMPACT_ATOMS: atom_id res chain seq x y z
N MET A 1 -61.19 -4.57 -16.68
CA MET A 1 -60.54 -3.86 -15.56
C MET A 1 -59.07 -4.30 -15.56
N VAL A 2 -58.16 -3.39 -15.90
CA VAL A 2 -56.74 -3.70 -16.15
C VAL A 2 -55.97 -3.47 -14.85
N VAL A 3 -55.41 -4.52 -14.23
CA VAL A 3 -54.55 -4.38 -13.05
C VAL A 3 -53.13 -4.06 -13.54
N GLY A 4 -52.70 -2.83 -13.28
CA GLY A 4 -51.49 -2.23 -13.82
C GLY A 4 -50.19 -2.82 -13.28
N MET A 5 -49.25 -3.06 -14.19
CA MET A 5 -47.82 -3.21 -13.94
C MET A 5 -47.28 -1.92 -13.30
N ALA A 6 -47.00 -1.95 -12.00
CA ALA A 6 -46.21 -0.90 -11.36
C ALA A 6 -45.38 -1.49 -10.22
N LYS A 7 -44.05 -1.32 -10.36
CA LYS A 7 -42.95 -1.44 -9.36
C LYS A 7 -41.93 -2.56 -9.63
N LEU A 8 -41.22 -2.45 -10.75
CA LEU A 8 -39.93 -3.12 -10.97
C LEU A 8 -38.75 -2.15 -11.18
N ARG A 9 -38.94 -0.85 -10.90
CA ARG A 9 -37.91 0.18 -11.16
C ARG A 9 -37.09 0.59 -9.94
N SER A 10 -37.35 0.04 -8.76
CA SER A 10 -36.72 0.50 -7.50
C SER A 10 -35.48 -0.30 -7.09
N SER A 11 -35.19 -1.44 -7.74
CA SER A 11 -34.11 -2.34 -7.31
C SER A 11 -32.76 -2.04 -7.97
N LEU A 12 -32.75 -1.33 -9.10
CA LEU A 12 -31.51 -1.01 -9.84
C LEU A 12 -30.69 0.11 -9.18
N ALA A 13 -31.33 1.02 -8.44
CA ALA A 13 -30.64 2.12 -7.77
C ALA A 13 -29.80 1.65 -6.57
N LEU A 14 -30.18 0.54 -5.92
CA LEU A 14 -29.46 0.02 -4.76
C LEU A 14 -28.14 -0.69 -5.15
N VAL A 15 -28.09 -1.30 -6.34
CA VAL A 15 -26.90 -2.03 -6.82
C VAL A 15 -25.78 -1.06 -7.22
N LEU A 16 -26.12 0.11 -7.78
CA LEU A 16 -25.16 1.15 -8.16
C LEU A 16 -24.50 1.85 -6.96
N ALA A 17 -25.12 1.80 -5.78
CA ALA A 17 -24.53 2.38 -4.56
C ALA A 17 -23.43 1.50 -3.93
N LEU A 18 -23.38 0.20 -4.24
CA LEU A 18 -22.43 -0.76 -3.67
C LEU A 18 -21.12 -0.89 -4.46
N SER A 19 -21.07 -0.40 -5.71
CA SER A 19 -19.84 -0.39 -6.52
C SER A 19 -18.80 0.64 -6.06
N GLY A 20 -19.13 1.51 -5.10
CA GLY A 20 -18.23 2.52 -4.54
C GLY A 20 -17.18 1.99 -3.56
N CYS A 21 -17.30 0.75 -3.07
CA CYS A 21 -16.35 0.18 -2.10
C CYS A 21 -15.11 -0.46 -2.75
N ALA A 22 -14.96 -0.41 -4.08
CA ALA A 22 -13.80 -0.97 -4.79
C ALA A 22 -12.46 -0.29 -4.43
N GLY A 23 -12.50 0.91 -3.82
CA GLY A 23 -11.31 1.63 -3.34
C GLY A 23 -10.84 1.25 -1.93
N LEU A 24 -11.55 0.38 -1.21
CA LEU A 24 -11.22 -0.03 0.16
C LEU A 24 -10.50 -1.38 0.25
N ALA A 25 -10.08 -1.95 -0.88
CA ALA A 25 -9.29 -3.17 -0.86
C ALA A 25 -7.97 -2.91 -0.11
N PRO A 26 -7.57 -3.79 0.82
CA PRO A 26 -6.27 -3.67 1.47
C PRO A 26 -5.17 -3.66 0.40
N PRO A 27 -4.03 -3.00 0.66
CA PRO A 27 -2.92 -2.98 -0.28
C PRO A 27 -2.56 -4.41 -0.69
N PRO A 28 -2.29 -4.67 -1.99
CA PRO A 28 -1.85 -5.97 -2.45
C PRO A 28 -0.68 -6.46 -1.60
N SER A 29 -0.78 -7.69 -1.12
CA SER A 29 0.29 -8.34 -0.37
C SER A 29 0.43 -9.78 -0.87
N ALA A 30 1.67 -10.19 -1.09
CA ALA A 30 2.02 -11.54 -1.49
C ALA A 30 3.12 -12.09 -0.56
N THR A 31 3.30 -13.41 -0.56
CA THR A 31 4.47 -14.01 0.10
C THR A 31 5.74 -13.54 -0.64
N PRO A 32 6.65 -12.79 0.00
CA PRO A 32 7.87 -12.36 -0.65
C PRO A 32 8.80 -13.54 -0.86
N ASP A 33 9.56 -13.52 -1.95
CA ASP A 33 10.68 -14.46 -2.08
C ASP A 33 11.73 -14.21 -0.99
N PRO A 34 12.55 -15.22 -0.63
CA PRO A 34 13.52 -15.09 0.45
C PRO A 34 14.56 -13.98 0.23
N ALA A 35 14.95 -13.71 -1.01
CA ALA A 35 15.94 -12.68 -1.33
C ALA A 35 15.36 -11.27 -1.13
N LEU A 36 14.11 -11.06 -1.51
CA LEU A 36 13.38 -9.81 -1.28
C LEU A 36 13.18 -9.57 0.21
N ALA A 37 12.72 -10.58 0.95
CA ALA A 37 12.53 -10.48 2.39
C ALA A 37 13.84 -10.10 3.10
N GLU A 38 14.94 -10.76 2.73
CA GLU A 38 16.25 -10.50 3.32
C GLU A 38 16.76 -9.10 2.99
N LYS A 39 16.65 -8.68 1.73
CA LYS A 39 17.11 -7.36 1.31
C LYS A 39 16.34 -6.24 2.00
N VAL A 40 15.02 -6.35 2.08
CA VAL A 40 14.18 -5.36 2.79
C VAL A 40 14.55 -5.32 4.28
N ARG A 41 14.68 -6.49 4.92
CA ARG A 41 15.12 -6.60 6.32
C ARG A 41 16.47 -5.95 6.59
N SER A 42 17.43 -6.15 5.68
CA SER A 42 18.75 -5.55 5.76
C SER A 42 18.69 -4.02 5.62
N LEU A 43 17.96 -3.51 4.61
CA LEU A 43 17.89 -2.09 4.29
C LEU A 43 17.06 -1.27 5.30
N MET A 44 16.04 -1.86 5.92
CA MET A 44 15.25 -1.18 6.96
C MET A 44 15.97 -1.07 8.31
N GLY A 45 17.05 -1.82 8.51
CA GLY A 45 17.82 -1.79 9.75
C GLY A 45 17.14 -2.48 10.94
N THR A 46 17.77 -2.37 12.11
CA THR A 46 17.36 -3.08 13.33
C THR A 46 16.09 -2.50 13.96
N GLU A 47 15.88 -1.20 13.90
CA GLU A 47 14.76 -0.52 14.57
C GLU A 47 13.40 -0.80 13.94
N GLU A 48 13.38 -1.18 12.65
CA GLU A 48 12.16 -1.48 11.90
C GLU A 48 12.12 -2.95 11.46
N ARG A 49 12.96 -3.80 12.08
CA ARG A 49 13.09 -5.22 11.75
C ARG A 49 11.75 -5.97 11.87
N ASP A 50 10.96 -5.65 12.88
CA ASP A 50 9.68 -6.32 13.14
C ASP A 50 8.64 -6.08 12.03
N CYS A 51 8.71 -4.92 11.37
CA CYS A 51 7.81 -4.59 10.27
C CYS A 51 8.36 -4.96 8.88
N SER A 52 9.65 -5.31 8.78
CA SER A 52 10.30 -5.59 7.50
C SER A 52 9.62 -6.69 6.68
N ALA A 53 9.10 -7.74 7.33
CA ALA A 53 8.39 -8.82 6.65
C ALA A 53 7.07 -8.34 5.99
N ARG A 54 6.34 -7.44 6.66
CA ARG A 54 5.10 -6.86 6.13
C ARG A 54 5.39 -5.92 4.97
N VAL A 55 6.44 -5.10 5.07
CA VAL A 55 6.88 -4.23 3.98
C VAL A 55 7.33 -5.06 2.77
N ALA A 56 8.11 -6.13 2.99
CA ALA A 56 8.51 -7.04 1.91
C ALA A 56 7.31 -7.69 1.22
N GLY A 57 6.32 -8.15 1.97
CA GLY A 57 5.10 -8.73 1.41
C GLY A 57 4.26 -7.73 0.62
N ALA A 58 4.24 -6.46 1.03
CA ALA A 58 3.57 -5.38 0.27
C ALA A 58 4.29 -5.11 -1.06
N LEU A 59 5.63 -5.06 -1.03
CA LEU A 59 6.45 -4.89 -2.23
C LEU A 59 6.32 -6.07 -3.20
N ALA A 60 6.23 -7.29 -2.67
CA ALA A 60 5.97 -8.49 -3.47
C ALA A 60 4.59 -8.41 -4.16
N GLY A 61 3.57 -7.90 -3.45
CA GLY A 61 2.25 -7.64 -4.03
C GLY A 61 2.24 -6.55 -5.12
N GLN A 62 3.31 -5.75 -5.20
CA GLN A 62 3.57 -4.77 -6.27
C GLN A 62 4.61 -5.28 -7.27
N HIS A 63 4.95 -6.57 -7.26
CA HIS A 63 5.90 -7.19 -8.18
C HIS A 63 7.31 -6.57 -8.14
N VAL A 64 7.68 -5.96 -7.01
CA VAL A 64 9.04 -5.44 -6.77
C VAL A 64 9.94 -6.59 -6.36
N THR A 65 11.09 -6.71 -7.02
CA THR A 65 12.09 -7.75 -6.74
C THR A 65 13.26 -7.21 -5.93
N ALA A 66 14.02 -8.11 -5.30
CA ALA A 66 15.24 -7.73 -4.57
C ALA A 66 16.21 -6.95 -5.47
N ALA A 67 16.46 -7.41 -6.70
CA ALA A 67 17.36 -6.74 -7.65
C ALA A 67 16.90 -5.31 -8.00
N GLY A 68 15.59 -5.09 -8.01
CA GLY A 68 14.98 -3.80 -8.30
C GLY A 68 15.15 -2.75 -7.21
N ILE A 69 15.54 -3.10 -5.98
CA ILE A 69 15.68 -2.15 -4.86
C ILE A 69 17.14 -1.67 -4.75
N SER A 70 17.35 -0.37 -4.68
CA SER A 70 18.68 0.22 -4.47
C SER A 70 18.88 0.76 -3.04
N ARG A 71 17.82 1.28 -2.42
CA ARG A 71 17.84 1.85 -1.07
C ARG A 71 16.44 1.88 -0.45
N ILE A 72 16.36 1.83 0.87
CA ILE A 72 15.14 2.17 1.63
C ILE A 72 15.47 3.29 2.61
N ASP A 73 14.72 4.37 2.58
CA ASP A 73 14.83 5.47 3.54
C ASP A 73 13.56 5.54 4.38
N LEU A 74 13.72 5.59 5.70
CA LEU A 74 12.62 5.56 6.65
C LEU A 74 12.31 6.97 7.14
N THR A 75 11.06 7.39 7.00
CA THR A 75 10.61 8.72 7.43
C THR A 75 9.30 8.62 8.22
N PRO A 76 9.04 9.54 9.16
CA PRO A 76 7.70 9.70 9.71
C PRO A 76 6.73 10.17 8.62
N VAL A 77 5.45 9.82 8.75
CA VAL A 77 4.41 10.43 7.92
C VAL A 77 4.23 11.88 8.37
N PRO A 78 4.33 12.88 7.46
CA PRO A 78 4.01 14.26 7.81
C PRO A 78 2.54 14.34 8.24
N PRO A 79 2.24 15.05 9.34
CA PRO A 79 0.86 15.19 9.76
C PRO A 79 0.09 16.06 8.76
N ALA A 80 -1.20 15.78 8.61
CA ALA A 80 -2.07 16.55 7.72
C ALA A 80 -2.37 17.93 8.31
N ASP A 81 -2.49 18.01 9.65
CA ASP A 81 -2.62 19.24 10.42
C ASP A 81 -1.41 19.40 11.38
N PRO A 82 -0.88 20.61 11.63
CA PRO A 82 0.23 20.82 12.57
C PRO A 82 -0.06 20.34 14.01
N ASN A 83 -1.35 20.22 14.38
CA ASN A 83 -1.79 19.72 15.68
C ASN A 83 -1.97 18.20 15.71
N ASP A 84 -1.93 17.53 14.55
CA ASP A 84 -2.00 16.09 14.46
C ASP A 84 -0.63 15.48 14.76
N TYR A 85 -0.45 14.87 15.92
CA TYR A 85 0.79 14.17 16.24
C TYR A 85 0.68 12.66 15.93
N PHE A 86 0.94 12.27 14.68
CA PHE A 86 0.89 10.86 14.25
C PHE A 86 2.23 10.12 14.44
N LEU A 87 2.59 9.84 15.69
CA LEU A 87 3.79 9.04 16.02
C LEU A 87 3.77 7.59 15.53
N GLY A 88 2.58 7.06 15.25
CA GLY A 88 2.42 5.65 14.88
C GLY A 88 2.79 5.36 13.42
N GLN A 89 2.76 6.36 12.54
CA GLN A 89 2.85 6.11 11.09
C GLN A 89 4.26 6.36 10.56
N ARG A 90 4.77 5.40 9.79
CA ARG A 90 6.07 5.43 9.13
C ARG A 90 5.91 5.24 7.62
N GLN A 91 6.89 5.72 6.87
CA GLN A 91 7.02 5.51 5.44
C GLN A 91 8.38 4.91 5.14
N ALA A 92 8.38 3.79 4.43
CA ALA A 92 9.55 3.25 3.76
C ALA A 92 9.57 3.75 2.32
N TRP A 93 10.54 4.62 2.01
CA TRP A 93 10.79 5.13 0.68
C TRP A 93 11.75 4.20 -0.05
N VAL A 94 11.18 3.30 -0.85
CA VAL A 94 11.90 2.25 -1.57
C VAL A 94 12.34 2.79 -2.92
N ARG A 95 13.62 3.14 -3.03
CA ARG A 95 14.22 3.57 -4.28
C ARG A 95 14.50 2.37 -5.16
N GLN A 96 14.11 2.48 -6.43
CA GLN A 96 14.33 1.43 -7.41
C GLN A 96 15.58 1.70 -8.25
N SER A 97 16.28 0.64 -8.63
CA SER A 97 17.40 0.70 -9.56
C SER A 97 16.92 1.17 -10.94
N GLY A 98 17.50 2.24 -11.46
CA GLY A 98 17.16 2.74 -12.81
C GLY A 98 15.85 3.52 -12.92
N GLN A 99 15.15 3.81 -11.81
CA GLN A 99 13.97 4.69 -11.82
C GLN A 99 14.23 5.96 -11.01
N PRO A 100 13.68 7.12 -11.45
CA PRO A 100 13.58 8.29 -10.59
C PRO A 100 12.56 8.04 -9.46
N GLY A 101 12.73 8.71 -8.32
CA GLY A 101 11.77 8.68 -7.22
C GLY A 101 11.81 7.42 -6.35
N ALA A 102 10.66 7.06 -5.76
CA ALA A 102 10.52 5.90 -4.89
C ALA A 102 9.10 5.32 -4.89
N ILE A 103 9.01 4.02 -4.61
CA ILE A 103 7.78 3.39 -4.12
C ILE A 103 7.72 3.64 -2.62
N VAL A 104 6.64 4.26 -2.15
CA VAL A 104 6.43 4.58 -0.74
C VAL A 104 5.47 3.54 -0.15
N VAL A 105 5.95 2.82 0.86
CA VAL A 105 5.12 1.91 1.67
C VAL A 105 4.85 2.61 3.00
N GLN A 106 3.60 2.99 3.23
CA GLN A 106 3.17 3.58 4.50
C GLN A 106 2.63 2.49 5.41
N TYR A 107 3.08 2.47 6.67
CA TYR A 107 2.70 1.47 7.64
C TYR A 107 2.63 2.03 9.06
N ASP A 108 1.84 1.36 9.90
CA ASP A 108 1.83 1.61 11.33
C ASP A 108 3.02 0.89 12.01
N ARG A 109 3.87 1.62 12.71
CA ARG A 109 5.09 1.12 13.35
C ARG A 109 4.82 0.13 14.48
N ARG A 110 3.67 0.23 15.16
CA ARG A 110 3.35 -0.62 16.32
C ARG A 110 2.73 -1.95 15.90
N THR A 111 1.90 -1.92 14.86
CA THR A 111 1.14 -3.08 14.39
C THR A 111 1.66 -3.66 13.08
N CYS A 112 2.62 -2.99 12.43
CA CYS A 112 3.17 -3.31 11.11
C CYS A 112 2.10 -3.44 10.02
N ARG A 113 0.92 -2.84 10.23
CA ARG A 113 -0.16 -2.85 9.25
C ARG A 113 0.17 -1.89 8.13
N ILE A 114 0.15 -2.38 6.89
CA ILE A 114 0.34 -1.56 5.70
C ILE A 114 -0.94 -0.75 5.46
N ALA A 115 -0.80 0.56 5.39
CA ALA A 115 -1.90 1.49 5.15
C ALA A 115 -2.07 1.72 3.64
N THR A 116 -0.98 2.01 2.93
CA THR A 116 -1.00 2.27 1.49
C THR A 116 0.37 2.01 0.88
N VAL A 117 0.38 1.72 -0.43
CA VAL A 117 1.58 1.62 -1.26
C VAL A 117 1.35 2.44 -2.52
N TYR A 118 2.27 3.35 -2.84
CA TYR A 118 2.13 4.23 -3.99
C TYR A 118 3.50 4.65 -4.54
N ALA A 119 3.56 5.03 -5.82
CA ALA A 119 4.76 5.61 -6.40
C ALA A 119 4.78 7.14 -6.23
N ARG A 120 5.96 7.72 -6.04
CA ARG A 120 6.14 9.16 -5.85
C ARG A 120 7.42 9.66 -6.53
N ASN A 121 7.43 10.95 -6.88
CA ASN A 121 8.57 11.66 -7.46
C ASN A 121 9.07 11.05 -8.78
N GLY A 122 8.14 10.62 -9.64
CA GLY A 122 8.46 10.05 -10.96
C GLY A 122 8.68 8.54 -10.98
N ALA A 123 8.60 7.86 -9.84
CA ALA A 123 8.61 6.40 -9.82
C ALA A 123 7.35 5.82 -10.46
N THR A 124 7.46 4.58 -10.92
CA THR A 124 6.36 3.79 -11.46
C THR A 124 6.31 2.45 -10.75
N LEU A 125 5.10 2.02 -10.37
CA LEU A 125 4.91 0.66 -9.87
C LEU A 125 5.13 -0.32 -11.03
N PRO A 126 5.81 -1.45 -10.78
CA PRO A 126 5.89 -2.52 -11.77
C PRO A 126 4.49 -2.97 -12.22
N ALA A 127 4.37 -3.37 -13.49
CA ALA A 127 3.14 -3.98 -13.97
C ALA A 127 2.92 -5.33 -13.24
N ALA A 128 1.64 -5.63 -12.96
CA ALA A 128 1.23 -6.89 -12.36
C ALA A 128 1.34 -8.08 -13.33
#